data_AF-A0A957LQ30-F1
#
_entry.id   AF-A0A957LQ30-F1
#
_cell.length_a   1.000
_cell.length_b   1.000
_cell.length_c   1.000
_cell.angle_alpha   90.00
_cell.angle_beta   90.00
_cell.angle_gamma   90.00
#
_symmetry.space_group_name_H-M   'P 1'
#
loop_
_entity.id
_entity.type
_entity.pdbx_description
1 polymer ?
#
loop_
_entity_poly.entity_id
_entity_poly.type
_entity_poly.pdbx_seq_one_letter_code
_entity_poly.pdbx_strand_id
1 'polypeptide(L)'
;MLTNAPLTGAPRITSAFGDNPAHFSRFRHRGIPLRGNDGILLTATEGAPVLAVQRGQVIATFDQHPRFGRAVLLDHEWGHSLYGNLGAIAVRQGESLGGGARIGSVARRRPDEQPALHFGLRIRPYDVGNGWCGFVDPAPYLARLTQPRGAIIGPHIIGSVRPHLPLLQRWQPRLITVLDPSPSELADLRAACPDAVIVGRLFVPDNELADRIRSNPEAAAQWAHELTMAHFSPHVTYWQIANEILQKAEDIPILVRFEMRRMQLAATAAYLCAIFAFGVGNPDLPEPQRMAVWQQTYPALEMAEQAGHIVAVHQYGMPDLFRPFQDWYGNRLEHQVLPRLPFPALKFAVTEYGIDGMIEGGAPRGWQNFAGAQEYAEQLLRSGRYLERFSGRVLGYSVFTLGHNNPWQSYD
;
A
#
# COMPACT_ATOMS: atom_id res chain seq x y z
N MET A 1 3.23 -13.09 -5.65
CA MET A 1 2.00 -12.61 -6.33
C MET A 1 2.12 -12.98 -7.80
N LEU A 2 1.58 -12.22 -8.76
CA LEU A 2 1.63 -12.49 -10.21
C LEU A 2 3.02 -12.97 -10.63
N THR A 3 3.08 -14.09 -11.35
CA THR A 3 4.32 -14.68 -11.88
C THR A 3 4.43 -14.52 -13.39
N ASN A 4 3.34 -14.13 -14.06
CA ASN A 4 3.27 -13.96 -15.51
C ASN A 4 2.39 -12.75 -15.87
N ALA A 5 2.65 -12.16 -17.03
CA ALA A 5 1.75 -11.19 -17.63
C ALA A 5 0.54 -11.92 -18.27
N PRO A 6 -0.65 -11.30 -18.30
CA PRO A 6 -1.85 -11.93 -18.88
C PRO A 6 -1.83 -11.97 -20.42
N LEU A 7 -0.88 -11.27 -21.04
CA LEU A 7 -0.63 -11.21 -22.47
C LEU A 7 0.87 -11.26 -22.72
N THR A 8 1.28 -11.73 -23.89
CA THR A 8 2.68 -11.65 -24.34
C THR A 8 3.01 -10.25 -24.85
N GLY A 9 4.30 -9.88 -24.80
CA GLY A 9 4.77 -8.56 -25.19
C GLY A 9 4.51 -7.48 -24.13
N ALA A 10 4.53 -6.21 -24.56
CA ALA A 10 4.29 -5.04 -23.70
C ALA A 10 2.96 -4.37 -24.08
N PRO A 11 1.80 -4.93 -23.68
CA PRO A 11 0.51 -4.37 -24.03
C PRO A 11 0.32 -2.98 -23.44
N ARG A 12 -0.26 -2.06 -24.21
CA ARG A 12 -0.61 -0.72 -23.74
C ARG A 12 -1.92 -0.75 -22.96
N ILE A 13 -1.96 -0.01 -21.84
CA ILE A 13 -3.20 0.28 -21.12
C ILE A 13 -3.95 1.37 -21.90
N THR A 14 -5.16 1.05 -22.39
CA THR A 14 -6.04 2.00 -23.10
C THR A 14 -7.18 2.54 -22.25
N SER A 15 -7.50 1.84 -21.17
CA SER A 15 -8.33 2.38 -20.09
C SER A 15 -7.77 1.89 -18.77
N ALA A 16 -7.42 2.83 -17.91
CA ALA A 16 -6.90 2.60 -16.57
C ALA A 16 -8.04 2.23 -15.60
N PHE A 17 -7.65 1.79 -14.41
CA PHE A 17 -8.57 1.59 -13.30
C PHE A 17 -9.17 2.94 -12.89
N GLY A 18 -10.49 2.98 -12.65
CA GLY A 18 -11.20 4.20 -12.29
C GLY A 18 -11.67 5.08 -13.45
N ASP A 19 -11.23 4.81 -14.69
CA ASP A 19 -11.65 5.57 -15.87
C ASP A 19 -13.17 5.53 -16.09
N ASN A 20 -13.67 6.57 -16.77
CA ASN A 20 -15.06 6.69 -17.22
C ASN A 20 -16.13 6.53 -16.12
N PRO A 21 -16.02 7.23 -14.97
CA PRO A 21 -16.95 7.09 -13.84
C PRO A 21 -18.42 7.26 -14.24
N ALA A 22 -18.74 8.23 -15.09
CA ALA A 22 -20.10 8.46 -15.59
C ALA A 22 -20.67 7.24 -16.32
N HIS A 23 -19.88 6.58 -17.17
CA HIS A 23 -20.29 5.37 -17.88
C HIS A 23 -20.49 4.19 -16.92
N PHE A 24 -19.60 4.01 -15.94
CA PHE A 24 -19.64 2.85 -15.06
C PHE A 24 -20.69 2.97 -13.96
N SER A 25 -21.07 4.18 -13.56
CA SER A 25 -22.08 4.44 -12.52
C SER A 25 -23.47 3.84 -12.80
N ARG A 26 -23.78 3.52 -14.06
CA ARG A 26 -25.03 2.81 -14.44
C ARG A 26 -25.03 1.33 -14.06
N PHE A 27 -23.86 0.72 -13.91
CA PHE A 27 -23.74 -0.64 -13.41
C PHE A 27 -23.76 -0.61 -11.89
N ARG A 28 -24.55 -1.50 -11.30
CA ARG A 28 -24.71 -1.61 -9.85
C ARG A 28 -24.39 -3.01 -9.38
N HIS A 29 -23.69 -3.10 -8.25
CA HIS A 29 -23.52 -4.34 -7.52
C HIS A 29 -24.13 -4.16 -6.13
N ARG A 30 -25.13 -4.99 -5.78
CA ARG A 30 -25.87 -4.88 -4.52
C ARG A 30 -26.43 -3.47 -4.28
N GLY A 31 -26.94 -2.82 -5.33
CA GLY A 31 -27.47 -1.45 -5.27
C GLY A 31 -26.42 -0.34 -5.32
N ILE A 32 -25.14 -0.65 -5.13
CA ILE A 32 -24.05 0.33 -5.10
C ILE A 32 -23.54 0.57 -6.52
N PRO A 33 -23.54 1.82 -7.03
CA PRO A 33 -23.01 2.14 -8.35
C PRO A 33 -21.49 1.95 -8.39
N LEU A 34 -20.97 1.50 -9.54
CA LEU A 34 -19.53 1.46 -9.75
C LEU A 34 -18.95 2.87 -9.85
N ARG A 35 -17.76 3.04 -9.30
CA ARG A 35 -17.04 4.33 -9.29
C ARG A 35 -16.24 4.59 -10.57
N GLY A 36 -16.06 3.58 -11.42
CA GLY A 36 -15.26 3.65 -12.65
C GLY A 36 -14.97 2.26 -13.19
N ASN A 37 -14.05 2.16 -14.14
CA ASN A 37 -13.53 0.90 -14.64
C ASN A 37 -12.91 0.08 -13.49
N ASP A 38 -13.43 -1.10 -13.21
CA ASP A 38 -13.01 -1.96 -12.09
C ASP A 38 -11.88 -2.95 -12.47
N GLY A 39 -11.09 -2.57 -13.46
CA GLY A 39 -9.92 -3.28 -13.97
C GLY A 39 -9.15 -2.38 -14.92
N ILE A 40 -8.45 -2.97 -15.88
CA ILE A 40 -7.76 -2.25 -16.95
C ILE A 40 -8.08 -2.88 -18.30
N LEU A 41 -7.99 -2.08 -19.37
CA LEU A 41 -8.02 -2.58 -20.75
C LEU A 41 -6.61 -2.62 -21.34
N LEU A 42 -6.17 -3.82 -21.71
CA LEU A 42 -4.86 -4.09 -22.31
C LEU A 42 -5.03 -4.39 -23.81
N THR A 43 -4.49 -3.54 -24.67
CA THR A 43 -4.56 -3.76 -26.12
C THR A 43 -3.75 -4.98 -26.54
N ALA A 44 -4.29 -5.76 -27.45
CA ALA A 44 -3.57 -6.85 -28.10
C ALA A 44 -4.11 -7.10 -29.51
N THR A 45 -3.39 -7.90 -30.28
CA THR A 45 -3.92 -8.43 -31.54
C THR A 45 -5.12 -9.34 -31.25
N GLU A 46 -6.16 -9.25 -32.07
CA GLU A 46 -7.29 -10.18 -31.99
C GLU A 46 -6.81 -11.62 -32.16
N GLY A 47 -7.34 -12.54 -31.36
CA GLY A 47 -6.89 -13.93 -31.31
C GLY A 47 -5.64 -14.18 -30.46
N ALA A 48 -4.94 -13.13 -29.99
CA ALA A 48 -3.76 -13.28 -29.13
C ALA A 48 -4.08 -14.13 -27.88
N PRO A 49 -3.18 -15.04 -27.47
CA PRO A 49 -3.43 -15.91 -26.32
C PRO A 49 -3.49 -15.10 -25.03
N VAL A 50 -4.50 -15.38 -24.20
CA VAL A 50 -4.64 -14.85 -22.85
C VAL A 50 -4.12 -15.89 -21.86
N LEU A 51 -3.25 -15.48 -20.94
CA LEU A 51 -2.49 -16.36 -20.05
C LEU A 51 -2.85 -16.16 -18.58
N ALA A 52 -2.76 -17.24 -17.80
CA ALA A 52 -2.91 -17.19 -16.35
C ALA A 52 -1.74 -16.45 -15.70
N VAL A 53 -2.06 -15.44 -14.86
CA VAL A 53 -1.02 -14.62 -14.24
C VAL A 53 -0.30 -15.33 -13.11
N GLN A 54 -0.91 -16.39 -12.56
CA GLN A 54 -0.33 -17.29 -11.58
C GLN A 54 -1.13 -18.61 -11.57
N ARG A 55 -0.58 -19.66 -10.93
CA ARG A 55 -1.34 -20.87 -10.61
C ARG A 55 -2.66 -20.55 -9.90
N GLY A 56 -3.73 -21.27 -10.24
CA GLY A 56 -5.04 -21.04 -9.67
C GLY A 56 -6.09 -22.02 -10.17
N GLN A 57 -7.31 -21.91 -9.64
CA GLN A 57 -8.46 -22.72 -10.06
C GLN A 57 -9.48 -21.85 -10.80
N VAL A 58 -10.04 -22.35 -11.89
CA VAL A 58 -11.15 -21.70 -12.61
C VAL A 58 -12.42 -21.84 -11.76
N ILE A 59 -12.87 -20.74 -11.16
CA ILE A 59 -14.07 -20.76 -10.32
C ILE A 59 -15.34 -20.36 -11.08
N ALA A 60 -15.19 -19.64 -12.21
CA ALA A 60 -16.30 -19.35 -13.09
C ALA A 60 -15.86 -19.07 -14.53
N THR A 61 -16.71 -19.46 -15.47
CA THR A 61 -16.65 -19.07 -16.88
C THR A 61 -17.96 -18.42 -17.26
N PHE A 62 -17.91 -17.37 -18.08
CA PHE A 62 -19.09 -16.65 -18.55
C PHE A 62 -19.03 -16.58 -20.06
N ASP A 63 -20.09 -16.99 -20.75
CA ASP A 63 -20.20 -16.77 -22.20
C ASP A 63 -20.64 -15.35 -22.55
N GLN A 64 -21.50 -14.76 -21.70
CA GLN A 64 -22.10 -13.44 -21.92
C GLN A 64 -22.30 -12.68 -20.60
N HIS A 65 -21.21 -12.23 -19.96
CA HIS A 65 -21.31 -11.35 -18.80
C HIS A 65 -21.64 -9.90 -19.24
N PRO A 66 -22.64 -9.23 -18.63
CA PRO A 66 -23.07 -7.89 -19.05
C PRO A 66 -21.95 -6.82 -19.09
N ARG A 67 -20.93 -6.95 -18.23
CA ARG A 67 -19.80 -6.01 -18.14
C ARG A 67 -18.53 -6.49 -18.83
N PHE A 68 -18.34 -7.81 -18.89
CA PHE A 68 -17.05 -8.41 -19.24
C PHE A 68 -17.14 -9.26 -20.52
N GLY A 69 -18.31 -9.35 -21.14
CA GLY A 69 -18.54 -10.27 -22.26
C GLY A 69 -18.22 -11.71 -21.87
N ARG A 70 -17.58 -12.44 -22.77
CA ARG A 70 -17.02 -13.73 -22.43
C ARG A 70 -15.84 -13.55 -21.49
N ALA A 71 -15.86 -14.26 -20.36
CA ALA A 71 -14.88 -14.05 -19.29
C ALA A 71 -14.54 -15.32 -18.49
N VAL A 72 -13.38 -15.30 -17.85
CA VAL A 72 -12.92 -16.32 -16.90
C VAL A 72 -12.51 -15.65 -15.60
N LEU A 73 -12.92 -16.24 -14.48
CA LEU A 73 -12.50 -15.85 -13.14
C LEU A 73 -11.66 -16.97 -12.53
N LEU A 74 -10.41 -16.64 -12.17
CA LEU A 74 -9.52 -17.55 -11.47
C LEU A 74 -9.44 -17.20 -9.99
N ASP A 75 -9.42 -18.23 -9.16
CA ASP A 75 -9.07 -18.16 -7.76
C ASP A 75 -7.59 -18.51 -7.53
N HIS A 76 -6.95 -17.72 -6.68
CA HIS A 76 -5.57 -17.88 -6.24
C HIS A 76 -5.52 -17.78 -4.72
N GLU A 77 -4.42 -18.19 -4.10
CA GLU A 77 -4.24 -18.04 -2.65
C GLU A 77 -4.42 -16.58 -2.17
N TRP A 78 -3.93 -15.61 -2.94
CA TRP A 78 -3.98 -14.18 -2.60
C TRP A 78 -5.29 -13.49 -2.98
N GLY A 79 -6.19 -14.12 -3.73
CA GLY A 79 -7.41 -13.50 -4.24
C GLY A 79 -7.74 -13.93 -5.66
N HIS A 80 -8.34 -13.07 -6.46
CA HIS A 80 -8.87 -13.44 -7.78
C HIS A 80 -8.24 -12.64 -8.92
N SER A 81 -8.15 -13.26 -10.09
CA SER A 81 -7.92 -12.57 -11.36
C SER A 81 -9.07 -12.80 -12.33
N LEU A 82 -9.47 -11.73 -13.04
CA LEU A 82 -10.55 -11.74 -14.02
C LEU A 82 -9.99 -11.44 -15.41
N TYR A 83 -10.43 -12.23 -16.38
CA TYR A 83 -10.07 -12.11 -17.79
C TYR A 83 -11.35 -11.96 -18.61
N GLY A 84 -11.66 -10.75 -19.07
CA GLY A 84 -12.86 -10.43 -19.86
C GLY A 84 -12.55 -10.04 -21.30
N ASN A 85 -13.59 -9.84 -22.09
CA ASN A 85 -13.53 -9.57 -23.53
C ASN A 85 -12.85 -10.69 -24.33
N LEU A 86 -13.09 -11.95 -23.94
CA LEU A 86 -12.46 -13.10 -24.58
C LEU A 86 -13.16 -13.49 -25.89
N GLY A 87 -12.37 -13.82 -26.92
CA GLY A 87 -12.84 -14.38 -28.18
C GLY A 87 -13.14 -15.88 -28.12
N ALA A 88 -12.49 -16.60 -27.21
CA ALA A 88 -12.77 -17.99 -26.89
C ALA A 88 -12.28 -18.27 -25.47
N ILE A 89 -12.93 -19.22 -24.78
CA ILE A 89 -12.48 -19.78 -23.52
C ILE A 89 -11.82 -21.13 -23.82
N ALA A 90 -10.61 -21.34 -23.29
CA ALA A 90 -9.82 -22.55 -23.48
C ALA A 90 -9.84 -23.49 -22.26
N VAL A 91 -10.57 -23.13 -21.21
CA VAL A 91 -10.56 -23.79 -19.89
C VAL A 91 -11.98 -24.05 -19.40
N ARG A 92 -12.15 -24.89 -18.38
CA ARG A 92 -13.46 -25.22 -17.80
C ARG A 92 -13.52 -24.86 -16.32
N GLN A 93 -14.72 -24.57 -15.83
CA GLN A 93 -14.95 -24.41 -14.39
C GLN A 93 -14.49 -25.67 -13.62
N GLY A 94 -13.81 -25.46 -12.50
CA GLY A 94 -13.20 -26.49 -11.66
C GLY A 94 -11.76 -26.84 -12.04
N GLU A 95 -11.29 -26.45 -13.23
CA GLU A 95 -9.95 -26.76 -13.73
C GLU A 95 -8.86 -26.03 -12.94
N SER A 96 -7.78 -26.73 -12.58
CA SER A 96 -6.59 -26.17 -11.95
C SER A 96 -5.51 -25.93 -13.00
N LEU A 97 -4.93 -24.73 -13.01
CA LEU A 97 -3.99 -24.28 -14.03
C LEU A 97 -2.69 -23.80 -13.38
N GLY A 98 -1.57 -24.01 -14.08
CA GLY A 98 -0.30 -23.36 -13.76
C GLY A 98 -0.28 -21.89 -14.20
N GLY A 99 0.66 -21.11 -13.66
CA GLY A 99 0.94 -19.78 -14.21
C GLY A 99 1.44 -19.89 -15.65
N GLY A 100 0.96 -19.01 -16.54
CA GLY A 100 1.30 -19.00 -17.96
C GLY A 100 0.42 -19.94 -18.80
N ALA A 101 -0.46 -20.74 -18.21
CA ALA A 101 -1.40 -21.57 -18.96
C ALA A 101 -2.37 -20.70 -19.77
N ARG A 102 -2.75 -21.17 -20.97
CA ARG A 102 -3.70 -20.46 -21.84
C ARG A 102 -5.11 -20.56 -21.27
N ILE A 103 -5.74 -19.41 -21.09
CA ILE A 103 -7.13 -19.27 -20.60
C ILE A 103 -8.10 -19.03 -21.76
N GLY A 104 -7.63 -18.39 -22.83
CA GLY A 104 -8.49 -18.01 -23.94
C GLY A 104 -7.74 -17.24 -25.03
N SER A 105 -8.48 -16.41 -25.75
CA SER A 105 -7.95 -15.46 -26.73
C SER A 105 -8.61 -14.09 -26.59
N VAL A 106 -7.91 -13.03 -27.02
CA VAL A 106 -8.46 -11.66 -27.06
C VAL A 106 -9.44 -11.52 -28.21
N ALA A 107 -10.51 -10.74 -28.01
CA ALA A 107 -11.43 -10.32 -29.08
C ALA A 107 -11.77 -8.83 -29.01
N ARG A 108 -12.43 -8.35 -30.07
CA ARG A 108 -13.17 -7.09 -30.05
C ARG A 108 -14.54 -7.32 -29.42
N ARG A 109 -15.03 -6.35 -28.64
CA ARG A 109 -16.43 -6.38 -28.19
C ARG A 109 -17.40 -5.86 -29.24
N ARG A 110 -16.96 -4.88 -30.03
CA ARG A 110 -17.72 -4.27 -31.12
C ARG A 110 -16.81 -4.08 -32.35
N PRO A 111 -17.36 -4.07 -33.57
CA PRO A 111 -16.55 -3.94 -34.80
C PRO A 111 -15.66 -2.69 -34.84
N ASP A 112 -16.12 -1.59 -34.23
CA ASP A 112 -15.48 -0.27 -34.15
C ASP A 112 -14.52 -0.11 -32.96
N GLU A 113 -14.47 -1.08 -32.04
CA GLU A 113 -13.54 -1.06 -30.89
C GLU A 113 -12.22 -1.77 -31.23
N GLN A 114 -11.11 -1.28 -30.67
CA GLN A 114 -9.83 -2.00 -30.74
C GLN A 114 -9.90 -3.30 -29.89
N PRO A 115 -9.28 -4.41 -30.34
CA PRO A 115 -9.22 -5.62 -29.54
C PRO A 115 -8.42 -5.38 -28.25
N ALA A 116 -9.03 -5.70 -27.11
CA ALA A 116 -8.42 -5.49 -25.81
C ALA A 116 -8.93 -6.49 -24.77
N LEU A 117 -8.01 -7.01 -23.96
CA LEU A 117 -8.32 -7.80 -22.77
C LEU A 117 -8.81 -6.87 -21.66
N HIS A 118 -9.95 -7.18 -21.04
CA HIS A 118 -10.25 -6.64 -19.73
C HIS A 118 -9.57 -7.49 -18.66
N PHE A 119 -8.73 -6.88 -17.83
CA PHE A 119 -8.03 -7.56 -16.75
C PHE A 119 -8.33 -6.91 -15.41
N GLY A 120 -8.77 -7.70 -14.44
CA GLY A 120 -9.13 -7.23 -13.09
C GLY A 120 -8.50 -8.08 -12.00
N LEU A 121 -8.19 -7.48 -10.85
CA LEU A 121 -7.63 -8.16 -9.67
C LEU A 121 -8.43 -7.89 -8.42
N ARG A 122 -8.65 -8.91 -7.59
CA ARG A 122 -9.13 -8.76 -6.20
C ARG A 122 -8.10 -9.35 -5.25
N ILE A 123 -7.74 -8.62 -4.20
CA ILE A 123 -6.76 -9.09 -3.21
C ILE A 123 -7.50 -9.37 -1.91
N ARG A 124 -7.29 -10.55 -1.31
CA ARG A 124 -7.92 -10.89 -0.04
C ARG A 124 -7.27 -10.13 1.13
N PRO A 125 -8.06 -9.69 2.11
CA PRO A 125 -9.53 -9.62 2.06
C PRO A 125 -9.98 -8.45 1.16
N TYR A 126 -11.12 -8.60 0.49
CA TYR A 126 -11.71 -7.54 -0.35
C TYR A 126 -13.17 -7.29 0.05
N ASP A 127 -13.64 -6.07 -0.16
CA ASP A 127 -15.03 -5.67 0.09
C ASP A 127 -15.76 -5.42 -1.24
N VAL A 128 -16.78 -6.22 -1.53
CA VAL A 128 -17.59 -6.06 -2.75
C VAL A 128 -18.53 -4.85 -2.69
N GLY A 129 -18.74 -4.26 -1.50
CA GLY A 129 -19.55 -3.07 -1.28
C GLY A 129 -18.80 -1.75 -1.46
N ASN A 130 -17.51 -1.76 -1.77
CA ASN A 130 -16.68 -0.54 -1.80
C ASN A 130 -16.86 0.34 -3.05
N GLY A 131 -17.82 0.05 -3.93
CA GLY A 131 -18.00 0.73 -5.23
C GLY A 131 -17.04 0.28 -6.33
N TRP A 132 -16.14 -0.65 -6.04
CA TRP A 132 -15.23 -1.31 -6.99
C TRP A 132 -15.47 -2.82 -7.08
N CYS A 133 -16.51 -3.35 -6.43
CA CYS A 133 -16.76 -4.78 -6.29
C CYS A 133 -15.53 -5.55 -5.73
N GLY A 134 -14.73 -4.92 -4.88
CA GLY A 134 -13.51 -5.50 -4.32
C GLY A 134 -12.32 -5.58 -5.28
N PHE A 135 -12.44 -5.03 -6.50
CA PHE A 135 -11.32 -4.91 -7.41
C PHE A 135 -10.33 -3.82 -6.98
N VAL A 136 -9.06 -4.02 -7.30
CA VAL A 136 -7.97 -3.06 -7.14
C VAL A 136 -7.31 -2.80 -8.48
N ASP A 137 -6.58 -1.69 -8.60
CA ASP A 137 -5.80 -1.37 -9.79
C ASP A 137 -4.74 -2.45 -10.08
N PRO A 138 -4.81 -3.16 -11.22
CA PRO A 138 -3.82 -4.15 -11.61
C PRO A 138 -2.48 -3.57 -12.10
N ALA A 139 -2.44 -2.32 -12.54
CA ALA A 139 -1.27 -1.75 -13.21
C ALA A 139 0.01 -1.81 -12.35
N PRO A 140 -0.01 -1.47 -11.04
CA PRO A 140 1.17 -1.57 -10.18
C PRO A 140 1.72 -2.98 -10.02
N TYR A 141 0.88 -4.01 -10.23
CA TYR A 141 1.27 -5.42 -10.12
C TYR A 141 1.85 -5.94 -11.44
N LEU A 142 1.33 -5.48 -12.58
CA LEU A 142 1.89 -5.81 -13.88
C LEU A 142 3.25 -5.15 -14.11
N ALA A 143 3.40 -3.88 -13.74
CA ALA A 143 4.67 -3.15 -13.86
C ALA A 143 5.82 -3.84 -13.10
N ARG A 144 5.50 -4.62 -12.06
CA ARG A 144 6.49 -5.38 -11.27
C ARG A 144 7.07 -6.58 -11.97
N LEU A 145 6.38 -7.13 -12.97
CA LEU A 145 6.90 -8.27 -13.71
C LEU A 145 8.15 -7.89 -14.53
N THR A 146 8.35 -6.59 -14.77
CA THR A 146 9.42 -6.05 -15.62
C THR A 146 10.37 -5.10 -14.88
N GLN A 147 10.16 -4.86 -13.58
CA GLN A 147 11.01 -3.97 -12.77
C GLN A 147 11.76 -4.78 -11.72
N PRO A 148 13.11 -4.71 -11.66
CA PRO A 148 13.84 -5.20 -10.49
C PRO A 148 13.32 -4.44 -9.27
N ARG A 149 13.06 -5.16 -8.18
CA ARG A 149 12.64 -4.53 -6.94
C ARG A 149 13.35 -5.15 -5.76
N GLY A 150 13.67 -4.23 -4.87
CA GLY A 150 14.03 -4.49 -3.51
C GLY A 150 13.01 -5.25 -2.69
N ALA A 151 13.42 -5.71 -1.51
CA ALA A 151 12.51 -6.26 -0.52
C ALA A 151 11.50 -5.19 -0.06
N ILE A 152 10.22 -5.55 0.09
CA ILE A 152 9.18 -4.64 0.62
C ILE A 152 9.46 -4.17 2.06
N ILE A 153 10.25 -4.94 2.81
CA ILE A 153 10.68 -4.61 4.16
C ILE A 153 12.02 -3.89 4.10
N GLY A 154 12.16 -2.86 4.92
CA GLY A 154 13.41 -2.12 5.11
C GLY A 154 13.58 -1.65 6.56
N PRO A 155 14.56 -0.78 6.83
CA PRO A 155 14.86 -0.32 8.17
C PRO A 155 14.06 0.94 8.58
N HIS A 156 13.87 1.11 9.88
CA HIS A 156 13.75 2.43 10.51
C HIS A 156 15.09 2.73 11.21
N ILE A 157 15.84 3.68 10.65
CA ILE A 157 17.16 4.08 11.12
C ILE A 157 17.03 5.26 12.08
N ILE A 158 17.61 5.11 13.27
CA ILE A 158 17.80 6.18 14.25
C ILE A 158 19.30 6.42 14.38
N GLY A 159 19.71 7.68 14.29
CA GLY A 159 21.13 8.05 14.21
C GLY A 159 21.69 7.93 12.79
N SER A 160 22.99 7.68 12.68
CA SER A 160 23.69 7.72 11.38
C SER A 160 23.32 6.54 10.47
N VAL A 161 23.10 6.83 9.18
CA VAL A 161 22.84 5.78 8.16
C VAL A 161 24.12 5.08 7.72
N ARG A 162 25.29 5.72 7.89
CA ARG A 162 26.58 5.28 7.31
C ARG A 162 27.01 3.87 7.71
N PRO A 163 26.90 3.46 8.99
CA PRO A 163 27.24 2.09 9.40
C PRO A 163 26.42 1.02 8.67
N HIS A 164 25.21 1.38 8.21
CA HIS A 164 24.27 0.45 7.59
C HIS A 164 24.40 0.39 6.07
N LEU A 165 25.14 1.30 5.42
CA LEU A 165 25.22 1.37 3.95
C LEU A 165 25.64 0.06 3.28
N PRO A 166 26.64 -0.71 3.77
CA PRO A 166 27.00 -2.00 3.15
C PRO A 166 25.87 -3.03 3.21
N LEU A 167 25.08 -3.04 4.29
CA LEU A 167 23.90 -3.89 4.40
C LEU A 167 22.82 -3.44 3.42
N LEU A 168 22.52 -2.15 3.40
CA LEU A 168 21.46 -1.57 2.57
C LEU A 168 21.76 -1.72 1.07
N GLN A 169 23.03 -1.59 0.67
CA GLN A 169 23.45 -1.81 -0.71
C GLN A 169 23.20 -3.25 -1.18
N ARG A 170 23.32 -4.25 -0.29
CA ARG A 170 23.01 -5.65 -0.60
C ARG A 170 21.52 -5.96 -0.51
N TRP A 171 20.84 -5.36 0.47
CA TRP A 171 19.43 -5.62 0.74
C TRP A 171 18.50 -4.95 -0.28
N GLN A 172 18.83 -3.72 -0.71
CA GLN A 172 17.98 -2.87 -1.54
C GLN A 172 16.55 -2.80 -0.99
N PRO A 173 16.28 -2.25 0.21
CA PRO A 173 14.92 -2.16 0.72
C PRO A 173 14.08 -1.14 -0.08
N ARG A 174 12.77 -1.41 -0.21
CA ARG A 174 11.83 -0.51 -0.90
C ARG A 174 11.42 0.70 -0.08
N LEU A 175 11.41 0.58 1.24
CA LEU A 175 11.10 1.67 2.16
C LEU A 175 12.20 1.77 3.20
N ILE A 176 12.69 2.99 3.42
CA ILE A 176 13.66 3.32 4.45
C ILE A 176 13.09 4.51 5.21
N THR A 177 12.93 4.38 6.52
CA THR A 177 12.53 5.49 7.40
C THR A 177 13.77 5.96 8.15
N VAL A 178 14.06 7.26 8.15
CA VAL A 178 15.23 7.84 8.82
C VAL A 178 14.76 8.94 9.75
N LEU A 179 15.09 8.81 11.04
CA LEU A 179 14.82 9.83 12.05
C LEU A 179 15.92 10.90 12.03
N ASP A 180 15.52 12.17 11.99
CA ASP A 180 16.39 13.36 11.94
C ASP A 180 17.53 13.23 10.92
N PRO A 181 17.20 13.00 9.63
CA PRO A 181 18.22 12.71 8.63
C PRO A 181 19.15 13.90 8.38
N SER A 182 20.45 13.63 8.29
CA SER A 182 21.44 14.58 7.80
C SER A 182 21.43 14.66 6.27
N PRO A 183 21.46 15.86 5.65
CA PRO A 183 21.49 16.00 4.19
C PRO A 183 22.64 15.25 3.51
N SER A 184 23.85 15.24 4.12
CA SER A 184 25.02 14.57 3.55
C SER A 184 24.90 13.05 3.59
N GLU A 185 24.32 12.50 4.65
CA GLU A 185 24.10 11.07 4.80
C GLU A 185 23.00 10.55 3.87
N LEU A 186 22.00 11.37 3.58
CA LEU A 186 20.94 11.00 2.65
C LEU A 186 21.43 10.85 1.20
N ALA A 187 22.47 11.60 0.81
CA ALA A 187 23.11 11.41 -0.50
C ALA A 187 23.81 10.04 -0.59
N ASP A 188 24.56 9.67 0.46
CA ASP A 188 25.20 8.36 0.57
C ASP A 188 24.14 7.24 0.54
N LEU A 189 23.03 7.41 1.27
CA LEU A 189 21.92 6.48 1.31
C LEU A 189 21.24 6.32 -0.06
N ARG A 190 20.97 7.41 -0.77
CA ARG A 190 20.38 7.37 -2.12
C ARG A 190 21.31 6.68 -3.10
N ALA A 191 22.63 6.88 -3.00
CA ALA A 191 23.59 6.17 -3.84
C ALA A 191 23.61 4.65 -3.56
N ALA A 192 23.49 4.25 -2.29
CA ALA A 192 23.43 2.84 -1.90
C ALA A 192 22.11 2.17 -2.31
N CYS A 193 20.98 2.90 -2.25
CA CYS A 193 19.64 2.39 -2.56
C CYS A 193 18.89 3.33 -3.52
N PRO A 194 19.21 3.29 -4.83
CA PRO A 194 18.70 4.27 -5.80
C PRO A 194 17.17 4.26 -5.91
N ASP A 195 16.54 3.09 -5.75
CA ASP A 195 15.10 2.91 -5.93
C ASP A 195 14.28 2.97 -4.62
N ALA A 196 14.93 3.20 -3.48
CA ALA A 196 14.24 3.22 -2.19
C ALA A 196 13.32 4.43 -2.05
N VAL A 197 12.12 4.22 -1.52
CA VAL A 197 11.32 5.30 -0.95
C VAL A 197 11.94 5.66 0.40
N ILE A 198 12.38 6.91 0.54
CA ILE A 198 12.97 7.40 1.79
C ILE A 198 11.95 8.29 2.49
N VAL A 199 11.54 7.90 3.69
CA VAL A 199 10.74 8.74 4.59
C VAL A 199 11.67 9.40 5.59
N GLY A 200 11.82 10.72 5.49
CA GLY A 200 12.53 11.52 6.47
C GLY A 200 11.56 11.94 7.57
N ARG A 201 11.76 11.45 8.80
CA ARG A 201 10.97 11.82 9.96
C ARG A 201 11.75 12.83 10.78
N LEU A 202 11.21 14.03 11.01
CA LEU A 202 11.82 14.97 11.96
C LEU A 202 11.21 14.74 13.34
N PHE A 203 12.07 14.59 14.35
CA PHE A 203 11.66 14.44 15.73
C PHE A 203 11.15 15.77 16.26
N VAL A 204 9.92 15.75 16.78
CA VAL A 204 9.32 16.82 17.57
C VAL A 204 8.68 16.15 18.78
N PRO A 205 8.89 16.64 20.01
CA PRO A 205 8.18 16.12 21.17
C PRO A 205 6.66 16.10 20.93
N ASP A 206 6.03 14.95 21.17
CA ASP A 206 4.63 14.71 20.81
C ASP A 206 3.67 15.74 21.43
N ASN A 207 3.92 16.11 22.70
CA ASN A 207 3.16 17.13 23.41
C ASN A 207 3.31 18.51 22.77
N GLU A 208 4.52 18.90 22.35
CA GLU A 208 4.77 20.19 21.71
C GLU A 208 3.97 20.30 20.40
N LEU A 209 4.05 19.30 19.53
CA LEU A 209 3.34 19.34 18.25
C LEU A 209 1.83 19.30 18.46
N ALA A 210 1.34 18.44 19.35
CA ALA A 210 -0.08 18.35 19.66
C ALA A 210 -0.64 19.68 20.19
N ASP A 211 0.09 20.36 21.08
CA ASP A 211 -0.34 21.62 21.66
C ASP A 211 -0.31 22.78 20.64
N ARG A 212 0.68 22.80 19.75
CA ARG A 212 0.70 23.73 18.60
C ARG A 212 -0.53 23.53 17.71
N ILE A 213 -0.85 22.28 17.36
CA ILE A 213 -2.00 21.96 16.50
C ILE A 213 -3.32 22.32 17.19
N ARG A 214 -3.49 21.99 18.47
CA ARG A 214 -4.69 22.36 19.24
C ARG A 214 -4.89 23.87 19.31
N SER A 215 -3.80 24.62 19.45
CA SER A 215 -3.85 26.09 19.50
C SER A 215 -4.23 26.68 18.15
N ASN A 216 -3.56 26.25 17.07
CA ASN A 216 -3.86 26.69 15.70
C ASN A 216 -3.26 25.70 14.67
N PRO A 217 -4.09 24.85 14.03
CA PRO A 217 -3.61 23.85 13.08
C PRO A 217 -2.84 24.44 11.89
N GLU A 218 -3.27 25.57 11.35
CA GLU A 218 -2.64 26.19 10.17
C GLU A 218 -1.30 26.84 10.51
N ALA A 219 -1.19 27.49 11.68
CA ALA A 219 0.07 28.04 12.15
C ALA A 219 1.07 26.92 12.51
N ALA A 220 0.58 25.83 13.12
CA ALA A 220 1.40 24.65 13.37
C ALA A 220 1.92 24.03 12.06
N ALA A 221 1.09 23.98 11.02
CA ALA A 221 1.50 23.47 9.71
C ALA A 221 2.55 24.37 9.03
N GLN A 222 2.44 25.69 9.18
CA GLN A 222 3.45 26.64 8.72
C GLN A 222 4.80 26.43 9.43
N TRP A 223 4.78 26.31 10.75
CA TRP A 223 5.97 26.01 11.54
C TRP A 223 6.60 24.66 11.14
N ALA A 224 5.79 23.61 10.97
CA ALA A 224 6.28 22.29 10.56
C ALA A 224 6.88 22.31 9.15
N HIS A 225 6.33 23.14 8.25
CA HIS A 225 6.90 23.38 6.92
C HIS A 225 8.26 24.06 7.01
N GLU A 226 8.40 25.12 7.81
CA GLU A 226 9.68 25.81 8.02
C GLU A 226 10.74 24.87 8.62
N LEU A 227 10.35 24.04 9.59
CA LEU A 227 11.21 22.99 10.14
C LEU A 227 11.65 22.00 9.06
N THR A 228 10.73 21.56 8.20
CA THR A 228 11.06 20.69 7.05
C THR A 228 12.05 21.36 6.10
N MET A 229 11.85 22.65 5.80
CA MET A 229 12.74 23.40 4.92
C MET A 229 14.15 23.58 5.50
N ALA A 230 14.26 23.75 6.82
CA ALA A 230 15.55 23.85 7.51
C ALA A 230 16.37 22.54 7.44
N HIS A 231 15.70 21.38 7.30
CA HIS A 231 16.33 20.06 7.18
C HIS A 231 16.24 19.48 5.78
N PHE A 232 15.83 20.27 4.80
CA PHE A 232 15.45 19.78 3.49
C PHE A 232 16.60 19.05 2.78
N SER A 233 16.23 17.96 2.11
CA SER A 233 17.12 17.22 1.24
C SER A 233 16.31 16.64 0.07
N PRO A 234 16.78 16.80 -1.18
CA PRO A 234 16.10 16.26 -2.35
C PRO A 234 16.13 14.72 -2.40
N HIS A 235 16.91 14.09 -1.53
CA HIS A 235 17.01 12.62 -1.47
C HIS A 235 15.90 11.99 -0.63
N VAL A 236 15.19 12.77 0.21
CA VAL A 236 13.99 12.33 0.91
C VAL A 236 12.81 12.32 -0.05
N THR A 237 12.07 11.21 -0.10
CA THR A 237 10.87 11.09 -0.93
C THR A 237 9.65 11.68 -0.23
N TYR A 238 9.48 11.42 1.06
CA TYR A 238 8.37 11.92 1.86
C TYR A 238 8.83 12.43 3.22
N TRP A 239 8.31 13.58 3.64
CA TRP A 239 8.59 14.15 4.96
C TRP A 239 7.46 13.85 5.94
N GLN A 240 7.80 13.27 7.09
CA GLN A 240 6.92 12.98 8.22
C GLN A 240 7.26 13.89 9.41
N ILE A 241 6.23 14.40 10.09
CA ILE A 241 6.38 15.25 11.29
C ILE A 241 5.51 14.72 12.43
N ALA A 242 4.20 14.54 12.17
CA ALA A 242 3.31 13.91 13.14
C ALA A 242 3.77 12.47 13.42
N ASN A 243 3.67 12.06 14.69
CA ASN A 243 3.96 10.71 15.15
C ASN A 243 3.01 10.35 16.28
N GLU A 244 2.01 9.51 16.01
CA GLU A 244 1.08 9.00 17.02
C GLU A 244 0.32 10.06 17.86
N ILE A 245 0.15 11.28 17.35
CA ILE A 245 -0.56 12.36 18.04
C ILE A 245 -1.99 12.54 17.52
N LEU A 246 -2.89 13.06 18.37
CA LEU A 246 -4.21 13.56 17.97
C LEU A 246 -5.08 12.53 17.21
N GLN A 247 -4.97 11.26 17.58
CA GLN A 247 -5.56 10.14 16.82
C GLN A 247 -6.98 9.76 17.26
N LYS A 248 -7.49 10.40 18.30
CA LYS A 248 -8.83 10.18 18.84
C LYS A 248 -9.87 10.93 18.03
N ALA A 249 -11.11 10.43 18.04
CA ALA A 249 -12.20 10.99 17.24
C ALA A 249 -12.41 12.50 17.46
N GLU A 250 -12.24 13.00 18.69
CA GLU A 250 -12.35 14.44 18.97
C GLU A 250 -11.21 15.29 18.37
N ASP A 251 -10.03 14.71 18.19
CA ASP A 251 -8.81 15.40 17.74
C ASP A 251 -8.58 15.28 16.22
N ILE A 252 -9.14 14.26 15.56
CA ILE A 252 -8.96 14.05 14.11
C ILE A 252 -9.29 15.30 13.27
N PRO A 253 -10.37 16.07 13.52
CA PRO A 253 -10.69 17.24 12.70
C PRO A 253 -9.59 18.31 12.70
N ILE A 254 -8.91 18.54 13.83
CA ILE A 254 -7.81 19.51 13.92
C ILE A 254 -6.53 18.97 13.30
N LEU A 255 -6.26 17.67 13.43
CA LEU A 255 -5.13 17.01 12.76
C LEU A 255 -5.28 17.04 11.23
N VAL A 256 -6.50 16.83 10.71
CA VAL A 256 -6.81 16.92 9.28
C VAL A 256 -6.53 18.31 8.74
N ARG A 257 -6.94 19.37 9.45
CA ARG A 257 -6.63 20.76 9.05
C ARG A 257 -5.13 21.02 8.98
N PHE A 258 -4.39 20.55 10.00
CA PHE A 258 -2.93 20.63 10.02
C PHE A 258 -2.30 19.92 8.81
N GLU A 259 -2.66 18.67 8.54
CA GLU A 259 -2.06 17.90 7.44
C GLU A 259 -2.43 18.45 6.06
N MET A 260 -3.67 18.88 5.86
CA MET A 260 -4.08 19.52 4.61
C MET A 260 -3.29 20.80 4.36
N ARG A 261 -3.11 21.64 5.39
CA ARG A 261 -2.32 22.86 5.25
C ARG A 261 -0.83 22.55 4.98
N ARG A 262 -0.28 21.52 5.63
CA ARG A 262 1.10 21.08 5.40
C ARG A 262 1.30 20.58 3.97
N MET A 263 0.36 19.81 3.42
CA MET A 263 0.38 19.34 2.03
C MET A 263 0.29 20.51 1.03
N GLN A 264 -0.54 21.52 1.30
CA GLN A 264 -0.62 22.73 0.48
C GLN A 264 0.72 23.50 0.44
N LEU A 265 1.37 23.65 1.60
CA LEU A 265 2.68 24.31 1.69
C LEU A 265 3.77 23.48 0.99
N ALA A 266 3.75 22.16 1.17
CA ALA A 266 4.66 21.23 0.51
C ALA A 266 4.61 21.32 -1.03
N ALA A 267 3.41 21.50 -1.60
CA ALA A 267 3.24 21.71 -3.03
C ALA A 267 3.97 22.97 -3.54
N THR A 268 4.03 24.05 -2.74
CA THR A 268 4.75 25.28 -3.11
C THR A 268 6.28 25.12 -3.06
N ALA A 269 6.78 24.15 -2.28
CA ALA A 269 8.20 23.85 -2.12
C ALA A 269 8.63 22.54 -2.81
N ALA A 270 7.76 21.97 -3.66
CA ALA A 270 8.01 20.77 -4.46
C ALA A 270 8.48 19.54 -3.66
N TYR A 271 7.90 19.30 -2.47
CA TYR A 271 8.10 18.06 -1.72
C TYR A 271 6.79 17.36 -1.37
N LEU A 272 6.87 16.10 -0.94
CA LEU A 272 5.71 15.30 -0.59
C LEU A 272 5.68 15.00 0.92
N CYS A 273 4.48 14.91 1.46
CA CYS A 273 4.22 14.59 2.86
C CYS A 273 3.93 13.10 3.05
N ALA A 274 4.44 12.54 4.15
CA ALA A 274 3.85 11.37 4.81
C ALA A 274 3.00 11.88 5.97
N ILE A 275 1.68 11.72 5.88
CA ILE A 275 0.71 12.32 6.83
C ILE A 275 0.31 11.34 7.93
N PHE A 276 -0.11 11.89 9.07
CA PHE A 276 -0.69 11.24 10.25
C PHE A 276 0.23 10.39 11.11
N ALA A 277 0.95 9.43 10.52
CA ALA A 277 1.73 8.42 11.26
C ALA A 277 0.92 7.81 12.42
N PHE A 278 -0.24 7.25 12.08
CA PHE A 278 -1.13 6.69 13.08
C PHE A 278 -0.51 5.46 13.73
N GLY A 279 -0.54 5.43 15.05
CA GLY A 279 -0.10 4.30 15.86
C GLY A 279 -1.01 3.10 15.72
N VAL A 280 -0.56 1.98 16.26
CA VAL A 280 -1.30 0.71 16.19
C VAL A 280 -2.69 0.86 16.80
N GLY A 281 -3.71 0.32 16.14
CA GLY A 281 -5.09 0.43 16.59
C GLY A 281 -5.75 1.79 16.34
N ASN A 282 -5.07 2.76 15.72
CA ASN A 282 -5.59 4.11 15.49
C ASN A 282 -5.72 4.49 14.01
N PRO A 283 -6.58 5.48 13.67
CA PRO A 283 -7.74 5.89 14.45
C PRO A 283 -8.69 4.70 14.66
N ASP A 284 -9.58 4.79 15.65
CA ASP A 284 -10.41 3.66 16.07
C ASP A 284 -11.33 3.11 14.94
N LEU A 285 -11.65 1.83 15.03
CA LEU A 285 -12.57 1.11 14.12
C LEU A 285 -13.73 0.53 14.93
N PRO A 286 -14.64 1.37 15.44
CA PRO A 286 -15.70 0.92 16.32
C PRO A 286 -16.60 -0.11 15.62
N GLU A 287 -16.93 -1.19 16.30
CA GLU A 287 -17.73 -2.28 15.73
C GLU A 287 -19.08 -1.82 15.14
N PRO A 288 -19.86 -0.92 15.79
CA PRO A 288 -21.14 -0.47 15.26
C PRO A 288 -21.05 0.23 13.90
N GLN A 289 -19.93 0.89 13.64
CA GLN A 289 -19.70 1.62 12.40
C GLN A 289 -18.20 1.65 12.06
N ARG A 290 -17.73 0.52 11.55
CA ARG A 290 -16.35 0.39 11.07
C ARG A 290 -16.06 1.53 10.06
N MET A 291 -14.91 2.17 10.19
CA MET A 291 -14.48 3.37 9.44
C MET A 291 -15.07 4.72 9.89
N ALA A 292 -15.94 4.80 10.90
CA ALA A 292 -16.53 6.08 11.31
C ALA A 292 -15.49 7.17 11.65
N VAL A 293 -14.41 6.81 12.36
CA VAL A 293 -13.34 7.76 12.68
C VAL A 293 -12.47 8.05 11.45
N TRP A 294 -12.17 7.02 10.65
CA TRP A 294 -11.43 7.18 9.38
C TRP A 294 -12.16 8.09 8.38
N GLN A 295 -13.49 8.11 8.36
CA GLN A 295 -14.26 9.00 7.47
C GLN A 295 -13.95 10.48 7.73
N GLN A 296 -13.56 10.85 8.95
CA GLN A 296 -13.17 12.22 9.28
C GLN A 296 -11.83 12.60 8.61
N THR A 297 -10.97 11.63 8.28
CA THR A 297 -9.69 11.89 7.60
C THR A 297 -9.82 12.02 6.08
N TYR A 298 -10.97 11.70 5.51
CA TYR A 298 -11.18 11.62 4.06
C TYR A 298 -10.78 12.88 3.28
N PRO A 299 -11.03 14.11 3.76
CA PRO A 299 -10.56 15.31 3.06
C PRO A 299 -9.03 15.35 2.85
N ALA A 300 -8.25 14.93 3.86
CA ALA A 300 -6.80 14.83 3.74
C ALA A 300 -6.37 13.64 2.88
N LEU A 301 -7.06 12.50 2.98
CA LEU A 301 -6.76 11.31 2.18
C LEU A 301 -7.00 11.54 0.68
N GLU A 302 -8.07 12.25 0.34
CA GLU A 302 -8.38 12.63 -1.03
C GLU A 302 -7.32 13.57 -1.60
N MET A 303 -6.93 14.60 -0.84
CA MET A 303 -5.84 15.49 -1.21
C MET A 303 -4.52 14.72 -1.39
N ALA A 304 -4.23 13.78 -0.50
CA ALA A 304 -3.02 12.97 -0.58
C ALA A 304 -3.00 12.10 -1.85
N GLU A 305 -4.12 11.45 -2.19
CA GLU A 305 -4.24 10.67 -3.42
C GLU A 305 -4.03 11.54 -4.67
N GLN A 306 -4.64 12.73 -4.71
CA GLN A 306 -4.58 13.63 -5.87
C GLN A 306 -3.20 14.26 -6.07
N ALA A 307 -2.51 14.61 -4.99
CA ALA A 307 -1.21 15.30 -5.03
C ALA A 307 -0.01 14.35 -4.89
N GLY A 308 -0.25 13.04 -4.74
CA GLY A 308 0.81 12.04 -4.61
C GLY A 308 1.46 11.97 -3.24
N HIS A 309 0.84 12.51 -2.20
CA HIS A 309 1.27 12.30 -0.80
C HIS A 309 0.87 10.90 -0.31
N ILE A 310 1.39 10.51 0.85
CA ILE A 310 1.14 9.17 1.42
C ILE A 310 0.67 9.25 2.85
N VAL A 311 0.01 8.19 3.31
CA VAL A 311 -0.35 8.01 4.71
C VAL A 311 0.70 7.16 5.40
N ALA A 312 1.25 7.64 6.51
CA ALA A 312 2.08 6.84 7.40
C ALA A 312 1.21 6.16 8.46
N VAL A 313 1.53 4.91 8.78
CA VAL A 313 0.96 4.15 9.90
C VAL A 313 2.02 3.28 10.55
N HIS A 314 1.76 2.86 11.78
CA HIS A 314 2.57 1.88 12.50
C HIS A 314 1.81 0.57 12.64
N GLN A 315 2.52 -0.55 12.53
CA GLN A 315 1.98 -1.89 12.72
C GLN A 315 2.96 -2.72 13.54
N TYR A 316 2.70 -2.85 14.83
CA TYR A 316 3.44 -3.73 15.73
C TYR A 316 2.66 -4.99 15.99
N GLY A 317 3.33 -6.13 15.89
CA GLY A 317 2.77 -7.44 16.13
C GLY A 317 3.86 -8.49 15.98
N MET A 318 3.89 -9.50 16.84
CA MET A 318 4.65 -10.73 16.58
C MET A 318 4.19 -11.29 15.23
N PRO A 319 5.08 -11.50 14.25
CA PRO A 319 4.67 -12.06 12.96
C PRO A 319 3.98 -13.43 13.06
N ASP A 320 4.24 -14.17 14.15
CA ASP A 320 3.58 -15.43 14.51
C ASP A 320 2.51 -15.30 15.63
N LEU A 321 2.08 -14.08 16.01
CA LEU A 321 1.05 -13.88 17.05
C LEU A 321 -0.25 -14.63 16.72
N PHE A 322 -0.77 -15.27 17.76
CA PHE A 322 -2.01 -16.03 17.77
C PHE A 322 -3.19 -15.28 17.15
N ARG A 323 -3.96 -16.00 16.32
CA ARG A 323 -5.36 -15.61 16.07
C ARG A 323 -6.10 -15.62 17.40
N PRO A 324 -6.80 -14.54 17.76
CA PRO A 324 -7.41 -13.57 16.85
C PRO A 324 -6.68 -12.22 16.67
N PHE A 325 -5.57 -11.95 17.34
CA PHE A 325 -5.03 -10.59 17.48
C PHE A 325 -4.19 -10.09 16.29
N GLN A 326 -3.66 -10.99 15.46
CA GLN A 326 -2.82 -10.62 14.29
C GLN A 326 -3.51 -9.65 13.32
N ASP A 327 -4.83 -9.77 13.16
CA ASP A 327 -5.62 -8.89 12.28
C ASP A 327 -5.72 -7.45 12.79
N TRP A 328 -5.53 -7.23 14.08
CA TRP A 328 -5.61 -5.90 14.70
C TRP A 328 -4.25 -5.23 14.85
N TYR A 329 -3.22 -6.01 15.13
CA TYR A 329 -1.88 -5.52 15.44
C TYR A 329 -0.95 -5.53 14.22
N GLY A 330 -0.92 -6.66 13.49
CA GLY A 330 -0.02 -6.86 12.35
C GLY A 330 -0.64 -6.55 10.98
N ASN A 331 -1.95 -6.81 10.77
CA ASN A 331 -2.59 -6.75 9.44
C ASN A 331 -3.81 -5.80 9.37
N ARG A 332 -3.94 -4.86 10.32
CA ARG A 332 -5.13 -3.98 10.41
C ARG A 332 -5.29 -3.08 9.19
N LEU A 333 -4.18 -2.57 8.66
CA LEU A 333 -4.21 -1.79 7.43
C LEU A 333 -4.79 -2.63 6.29
N GLU A 334 -4.24 -3.82 6.07
CA GLU A 334 -4.55 -4.74 4.98
C GLU A 334 -5.97 -5.29 5.08
N HIS A 335 -6.38 -5.68 6.29
CA HIS A 335 -7.63 -6.42 6.51
C HIS A 335 -8.82 -5.51 6.78
N GLN A 336 -8.58 -4.37 7.43
CA GLN A 336 -9.65 -3.52 7.94
C GLN A 336 -9.78 -2.21 7.17
N VAL A 337 -8.66 -1.57 6.84
CA VAL A 337 -8.67 -0.21 6.29
C VAL A 337 -8.68 -0.23 4.76
N LEU A 338 -7.66 -0.81 4.11
CA LEU A 338 -7.50 -0.77 2.64
C LEU A 338 -8.75 -1.21 1.87
N PRO A 339 -9.44 -2.32 2.21
CA PRO A 339 -10.59 -2.79 1.43
C PRO A 339 -11.79 -1.83 1.44
N ARG A 340 -11.88 -0.98 2.47
CA ARG A 340 -13.01 -0.09 2.75
C ARG A 340 -12.77 1.37 2.36
N LEU A 341 -11.53 1.72 2.01
CA LEU A 341 -11.20 3.07 1.61
C LEU A 341 -11.75 3.41 0.22
N PRO A 342 -12.33 4.61 0.03
CA PRO A 342 -12.84 5.07 -1.26
C PRO A 342 -11.75 5.50 -2.25
N PHE A 343 -10.48 5.53 -1.81
CA PHE A 343 -9.30 6.06 -2.50
C PHE A 343 -8.38 4.92 -2.97
N PRO A 344 -8.61 4.33 -4.16
CA PRO A 344 -7.94 3.11 -4.61
C PRO A 344 -6.47 3.32 -5.02
N ALA A 345 -6.08 4.55 -5.37
CA ALA A 345 -4.73 4.91 -5.78
C ALA A 345 -3.86 5.37 -4.61
N LEU A 346 -4.48 5.84 -3.51
CA LEU A 346 -3.81 6.30 -2.29
C LEU A 346 -2.78 5.29 -1.79
N LYS A 347 -1.58 5.80 -1.50
CA LYS A 347 -0.45 5.01 -1.01
C LYS A 347 -0.25 5.16 0.50
N PHE A 348 0.24 4.08 1.09
CA PHE A 348 0.59 3.96 2.50
C PHE A 348 2.07 3.62 2.65
N ALA A 349 2.69 4.09 3.71
CA ALA A 349 3.96 3.58 4.20
C ALA A 349 3.79 3.12 5.64
N VAL A 350 4.33 1.95 5.96
CA VAL A 350 4.35 1.47 7.35
C VAL A 350 5.70 1.84 7.91
N THR A 351 5.78 2.98 8.57
CA THR A 351 7.05 3.61 8.97
C THR A 351 7.62 2.99 10.23
N GLU A 352 6.80 2.22 10.95
CA GLU A 352 7.23 1.39 12.07
C GLU A 352 6.54 0.02 12.01
N TYR A 353 7.34 -1.04 11.92
CA TYR A 353 6.90 -2.43 11.86
C TYR A 353 7.73 -3.32 12.78
N GLY A 354 7.14 -4.43 13.23
CA GLY A 354 7.85 -5.49 13.96
C GLY A 354 7.34 -5.70 15.39
N ILE A 355 8.22 -6.08 16.30
CA ILE A 355 7.88 -6.34 17.71
C ILE A 355 8.44 -5.20 18.58
N ASP A 356 7.55 -4.40 19.17
CA ASP A 356 7.87 -3.36 20.16
C ASP A 356 7.94 -3.92 21.59
N GLY A 357 7.33 -5.08 21.84
CA GLY A 357 7.27 -5.72 23.15
C GLY A 357 6.23 -5.12 24.10
N MET A 358 5.32 -4.27 23.61
CA MET A 358 4.20 -3.71 24.39
C MET A 358 2.95 -4.62 24.37
N ILE A 359 2.99 -5.68 23.57
CA ILE A 359 1.87 -6.59 23.28
C ILE A 359 1.35 -7.31 24.53
N GLU A 360 2.20 -7.55 25.54
CA GLU A 360 1.82 -8.22 26.79
C GLU A 360 1.43 -7.25 27.93
N GLY A 361 1.39 -5.94 27.69
CA GLY A 361 1.11 -4.95 28.73
C GLY A 361 2.23 -4.87 29.77
N GLY A 362 3.31 -4.17 29.43
CA GLY A 362 4.47 -3.99 30.31
C GLY A 362 5.46 -2.96 29.76
N ALA A 363 6.63 -2.83 30.38
CA ALA A 363 7.71 -2.01 29.83
C ALA A 363 8.15 -2.53 28.45
N PRO A 364 8.60 -1.67 27.51
CA PRO A 364 9.05 -2.08 26.19
C PRO A 364 10.19 -3.11 26.31
N ARG A 365 9.92 -4.34 25.88
CA ARG A 365 10.87 -5.46 25.94
C ARG A 365 11.56 -5.75 24.62
N GLY A 366 11.14 -5.11 23.53
CA GLY A 366 11.68 -5.35 22.18
C GLY A 366 11.60 -6.80 21.71
N TRP A 367 12.11 -7.09 20.52
CA TRP A 367 11.92 -8.40 19.88
C TRP A 367 12.71 -9.54 20.54
N GLN A 368 13.86 -9.24 21.17
CA GLN A 368 14.79 -10.24 21.73
C GLN A 368 14.19 -11.06 22.87
N ASN A 369 13.14 -10.54 23.53
CA ASN A 369 12.41 -11.27 24.56
C ASN A 369 11.36 -12.24 23.99
N PHE A 370 11.09 -12.22 22.68
CA PHE A 370 10.06 -13.03 22.03
C PHE A 370 10.62 -14.05 21.04
N ALA A 371 11.75 -13.77 20.40
CA ALA A 371 12.34 -14.62 19.38
C ALA A 371 13.87 -14.50 19.36
N GLY A 372 14.55 -15.55 18.89
CA GLY A 372 15.96 -15.46 18.50
C GLY A 372 16.15 -14.68 17.19
N ALA A 373 17.36 -14.20 16.90
CA ALA A 373 17.64 -13.35 15.73
C ALA A 373 17.21 -14.01 14.40
N GLN A 374 17.58 -15.28 14.21
CA GLN A 374 17.21 -16.05 13.02
C GLN A 374 15.69 -16.24 12.92
N GLU A 375 15.03 -16.58 14.02
CA GLU A 375 13.57 -16.76 14.06
C GLU A 375 12.85 -15.46 13.72
N TYR A 376 13.29 -14.33 14.28
CA TYR A 376 12.70 -13.03 13.99
C TYR A 376 12.93 -12.62 12.52
N ALA A 377 14.10 -12.90 11.95
CA ALA A 377 14.35 -12.69 10.53
C ALA A 377 13.43 -13.55 9.65
N GLU A 378 13.23 -14.83 9.98
CA GLU A 378 12.31 -15.72 9.26
C GLU A 378 10.85 -15.24 9.33
N GLN A 379 10.44 -14.73 10.49
CA GLN A 379 9.16 -14.11 10.75
C GLN A 379 8.93 -12.83 9.91
N LEU A 380 9.94 -11.95 9.83
CA LEU A 380 9.91 -10.78 8.96
C LEU A 380 9.85 -11.19 7.49
N LEU A 381 10.64 -12.18 7.05
CA LEU A 381 10.60 -12.69 5.67
C LEU A 381 9.22 -13.27 5.31
N ARG A 382 8.59 -13.98 6.23
CA ARG A 382 7.21 -14.50 6.08
C ARG A 382 6.22 -13.35 5.90
N SER A 383 6.32 -12.33 6.74
CA SER A 383 5.52 -11.10 6.63
C SER A 383 5.74 -10.43 5.28
N GLY A 384 6.99 -10.21 4.87
CA GLY A 384 7.32 -9.54 3.61
C GLY A 384 6.71 -10.27 2.40
N ARG A 385 6.82 -11.60 2.35
CA ARG A 385 6.18 -12.42 1.30
C ARG A 385 4.66 -12.27 1.25
N TYR A 386 4.01 -12.17 2.41
CA TYR A 386 2.57 -11.92 2.49
C TYR A 386 2.23 -10.49 2.03
N LEU A 387 2.93 -9.50 2.55
CA LEU A 387 2.64 -8.09 2.36
C LEU A 387 2.91 -7.60 0.93
N GLU A 388 3.71 -8.34 0.15
CA GLU A 388 3.84 -8.10 -1.30
C GLU A 388 2.51 -8.13 -2.07
N ARG A 389 1.48 -8.78 -1.51
CA ARG A 389 0.11 -8.75 -2.05
C ARG A 389 -0.48 -7.34 -2.09
N PHE A 390 -0.07 -6.47 -1.18
CA PHE A 390 -0.63 -5.13 -1.00
C PHE A 390 0.26 -4.03 -1.57
N SER A 391 1.39 -4.37 -2.20
CA SER A 391 2.34 -3.34 -2.62
C SER A 391 1.87 -2.45 -3.76
N GLY A 392 0.63 -2.65 -4.25
CA GLY A 392 -0.05 -1.71 -5.14
C GLY A 392 -0.53 -0.48 -4.39
N ARG A 393 -0.70 -0.58 -3.07
CA ARG A 393 -1.13 0.49 -2.18
C ARG A 393 -0.18 0.74 -1.01
N VAL A 394 0.67 -0.20 -0.61
CA VAL A 394 1.69 0.06 0.43
C VAL A 394 3.11 -0.01 -0.13
N LEU A 395 3.88 1.05 0.13
CA LEU A 395 5.20 1.29 -0.47
C LEU A 395 6.27 0.39 0.14
N GLY A 396 6.17 0.14 1.44
CA GLY A 396 6.98 -0.81 2.21
C GLY A 396 6.71 -0.74 3.70
N TYR A 397 7.52 -1.47 4.47
CA TYR A 397 7.44 -1.60 5.92
C TYR A 397 8.83 -1.40 6.54
N SER A 398 8.98 -0.44 7.44
CA SER A 398 10.24 -0.12 8.10
C SER A 398 10.30 -0.79 9.48
N VAL A 399 11.20 -1.75 9.64
CA VAL A 399 11.42 -2.48 10.89
C VAL A 399 11.99 -1.52 11.93
N PHE A 400 11.30 -1.37 13.05
CA PHE A 400 11.62 -0.37 14.07
C PHE A 400 12.99 -0.62 14.70
N THR A 401 13.75 0.46 14.88
CA THR A 401 15.05 0.62 15.58
C THR A 401 16.27 -0.11 15.06
N LEU A 402 16.15 -1.22 14.32
CA LEU A 402 17.28 -1.97 13.72
C LEU A 402 18.60 -2.00 14.56
N GLY A 403 18.56 -2.07 15.89
CA GLY A 403 19.79 -2.06 16.70
C GLY A 403 19.96 -0.85 17.62
N HIS A 404 19.24 0.26 17.41
CA HIS A 404 19.68 1.54 18.00
C HIS A 404 19.34 1.71 19.49
N ASN A 405 18.13 1.32 19.90
CA ASN A 405 17.65 1.55 21.26
C ASN A 405 17.72 0.26 22.09
N ASN A 406 17.99 0.33 23.39
CA ASN A 406 17.74 -0.78 24.32
C ASN A 406 16.22 -1.01 24.44
N PRO A 407 15.68 -2.25 24.38
CA PRO A 407 16.31 -3.58 24.22
C PRO A 407 16.35 -4.16 22.79
N TRP A 408 16.50 -3.30 21.78
CA TRP A 408 16.57 -3.68 20.36
C TRP A 408 18.00 -3.67 19.81
N GLN A 409 19.04 -3.86 20.64
CA GLN A 409 20.42 -3.39 20.44
C GLN A 409 21.28 -4.04 19.36
N SER A 410 20.95 -5.24 18.87
CA SER A 410 21.63 -5.79 17.69
C SER A 410 20.73 -6.80 16.99
N TYR A 411 20.75 -6.76 15.65
CA TYR A 411 20.04 -7.65 14.74
C TYR A 411 20.98 -8.70 14.11
N ASP A 412 22.17 -8.89 14.72
CA ASP A 412 23.35 -9.54 14.12
C ASP A 412 23.07 -10.69 13.13
#